data_AF-A0A7R9PKR7-F1
#
_entry.id   AF-A0A7R9PKR7-F1
#
_cell.length_a   1.000
_cell.length_b   1.000
_cell.length_c   1.000
_cell.angle_alpha   90.00
_cell.angle_beta   90.00
_cell.angle_gamma   90.00
#
_symmetry.space_group_name_H-M   'P 1'
#
loop_
_entity.id
_entity.type
_entity.pdbx_description
1 polymer ?
#
loop_
_entity_poly.entity_id
_entity_poly.type
_entity_poly.pdbx_seq_one_letter_code
_entity_poly.pdbx_strand_id
1 'polypeptide(L)'
;MFQDTIDAYSGPSPLQLLQPLFTQLSCSYRLESYWTYEVCHGRYVRQYHEEREGKKVKLQEYYLGRLDNTQFGKLGKELEYLDNRAVEDMPVKKIDGLNMPYLQLNMSDGTECDLNGKKRMTKALYVCYLHRKHEVYSIKETSTCEYEVVVLSPLLCQHPKY
;
A
#
# COMPACT_ATOMS: atom_id res chain seq x y z
N MET A 1 33.93 17.21 11.19
CA MET A 1 33.29 16.29 12.15
C MET A 1 31.93 16.91 12.46
N PHE A 2 30.93 16.64 11.62
CA PHE A 2 29.57 17.14 11.83
C PHE A 2 28.76 15.98 12.42
N GLN A 3 28.61 16.01 13.73
CA GLN A 3 27.69 15.17 14.46
C GLN A 3 26.34 15.86 14.40
N ASP A 4 25.63 15.73 13.27
CA ASP A 4 24.23 16.14 13.22
C ASP A 4 23.44 15.06 13.96
N THR A 5 23.18 15.34 15.23
CA THR A 5 22.18 14.66 16.03
C THR A 5 20.88 14.65 15.23
N ILE A 6 20.37 13.46 14.92
CA ILE A 6 18.97 13.29 14.56
C ILE A 6 18.21 13.82 15.77
N ASP A 7 17.77 15.08 15.72
CA ASP A 7 16.83 15.62 16.68
C ASP A 7 15.67 14.63 16.78
N ALA A 8 15.25 14.29 18.00
CA ALA A 8 14.16 13.38 18.23
C ALA A 8 12.92 13.92 17.50
N TYR A 9 12.63 13.37 16.32
CA TYR A 9 11.51 13.78 15.50
C TYR A 9 10.24 13.65 16.34
N SER A 10 9.60 14.79 16.60
CA SER A 10 8.40 14.91 17.43
C SER A 10 7.14 15.13 16.61
N GLY A 11 7.25 14.99 15.29
CA GLY A 11 6.14 15.12 14.36
C GLY A 11 5.24 13.87 14.32
N PRO A 12 4.23 13.86 13.43
CA PRO A 12 3.31 12.73 13.31
C PRO A 12 4.02 11.45 12.86
N SER A 13 3.54 10.31 13.36
CA SER A 13 4.02 9.00 12.92
C SER A 13 3.73 8.75 11.43
N PRO A 14 4.45 7.82 10.77
CA PRO A 14 4.20 7.47 9.37
C PRO A 14 2.75 7.11 9.06
N LEU A 15 2.08 6.42 10.00
CA LEU A 15 0.67 6.07 9.87
C LEU A 15 -0.24 7.31 9.98
N GLN A 16 0.05 8.22 10.92
CA GLN A 16 -0.70 9.48 11.08
C GLN A 16 -0.57 10.37 9.85
N LEU A 17 0.60 10.41 9.20
CA LEU A 17 0.78 11.14 7.94
C LEU A 17 -0.10 10.60 6.81
N LEU A 18 -0.33 9.28 6.75
CA LEU A 18 -1.21 8.65 5.76
C LEU A 18 -2.70 8.64 6.15
N GLN A 19 -3.04 8.91 7.41
CA GLN A 19 -4.41 8.89 7.91
C GLN A 19 -5.39 9.76 7.08
N PRO A 20 -5.04 10.97 6.59
CA PRO A 20 -5.91 11.75 5.71
C PRO A 20 -6.31 10.98 4.45
N LEU A 21 -5.37 10.21 3.87
CA LEU A 21 -5.61 9.42 2.67
C LEU A 21 -6.63 8.30 2.92
N PHE A 22 -6.52 7.66 4.09
CA PHE A 22 -7.35 6.53 4.50
C PHE A 22 -8.76 6.97 4.91
N THR A 23 -8.88 8.12 5.55
CA THR A 23 -10.17 8.67 6.04
C THR A 23 -10.99 9.33 4.94
N GLN A 24 -10.34 9.89 3.92
CA GLN A 24 -11.03 10.46 2.75
C GLN A 24 -11.62 9.40 1.81
N LEU A 25 -11.44 8.10 2.10
CA LEU A 25 -11.95 7.00 1.29
C LEU A 25 -11.49 7.06 -0.17
N SER A 26 -10.31 7.65 -0.41
CA SER A 26 -9.76 7.85 -1.74
C SER A 26 -9.23 6.54 -2.32
N CYS A 27 -9.30 6.42 -3.65
CA CYS A 27 -8.81 5.26 -4.37
C CYS A 27 -7.91 5.68 -5.52
N SER A 28 -6.89 4.87 -5.78
CA SER A 28 -5.97 5.03 -6.90
C SER A 28 -6.07 3.85 -7.84
N TYR A 29 -5.93 4.14 -9.14
CA TYR A 29 -6.21 3.21 -10.20
C TYR A 29 -4.97 2.92 -11.03
N ARG A 30 -4.88 1.69 -11.54
CA ARG A 30 -3.83 1.30 -12.48
C ARG A 30 -4.38 0.27 -13.46
N LEU A 31 -4.21 0.54 -14.74
CA LEU A 31 -4.56 -0.39 -15.81
C LEU A 31 -3.31 -1.16 -16.23
N GLU A 32 -3.35 -2.49 -16.16
CA GLU A 32 -2.30 -3.35 -16.74
C GLU A 32 -2.93 -4.40 -17.66
N SER A 33 -2.81 -4.15 -18.97
CA SER A 33 -3.30 -5.04 -20.02
C SER A 33 -4.79 -5.38 -19.86
N TYR A 34 -5.10 -6.57 -19.35
CA TYR A 34 -6.47 -7.05 -19.13
C TYR A 34 -7.07 -6.48 -17.83
N TRP A 35 -6.30 -6.30 -16.77
CA TRP A 35 -6.84 -5.96 -15.45
C TRP A 35 -6.79 -4.47 -15.16
N THR A 36 -7.87 -3.95 -14.57
CA THR A 36 -7.84 -2.69 -13.83
C THR A 36 -7.72 -2.97 -12.35
N TYR A 37 -6.74 -2.36 -11.71
CA TYR A 37 -6.50 -2.43 -10.28
C TYR A 37 -6.97 -1.14 -9.61
N GLU A 38 -7.71 -1.28 -8.52
CA GLU A 38 -8.18 -0.21 -7.66
C GLU A 38 -7.63 -0.44 -6.26
N VAL A 39 -6.87 0.53 -5.76
CA VAL A 39 -6.35 0.57 -4.40
C VAL A 39 -7.13 1.63 -3.64
N CYS A 40 -8.14 1.21 -2.89
CA CYS A 40 -8.84 2.10 -1.97
C CYS A 40 -8.07 2.15 -0.66
N HIS A 41 -7.41 3.27 -0.41
CA HIS A 41 -6.39 3.39 0.61
C HIS A 41 -6.97 3.13 2.01
N GLY A 42 -6.33 2.23 2.75
CA GLY A 42 -6.80 1.81 4.08
C GLY A 42 -8.07 0.95 4.08
N ARG A 43 -8.54 0.45 2.93
CA ARG A 43 -9.79 -0.31 2.83
C ARG A 43 -9.67 -1.63 2.08
N TYR A 44 -9.31 -1.58 0.81
CA TYR A 44 -9.16 -2.78 0.00
C TYR A 44 -8.31 -2.55 -1.23
N VAL A 45 -7.77 -3.64 -1.76
CA VAL A 45 -7.25 -3.72 -3.13
C VAL A 45 -8.18 -4.62 -3.93
N ARG A 46 -8.56 -4.17 -5.12
CA ARG A 46 -9.48 -4.87 -6.03
C ARG A 46 -8.86 -4.91 -7.41
N GLN A 47 -8.98 -6.05 -8.09
CA GLN A 47 -8.81 -6.13 -9.54
C GLN A 47 -10.16 -6.39 -10.20
N TYR A 48 -10.37 -5.81 -11.37
CA TYR A 48 -11.55 -6.06 -12.17
C TYR A 48 -11.30 -5.89 -13.66
N HIS A 49 -12.11 -6.58 -14.47
CA HIS A 49 -12.15 -6.43 -15.91
C HIS A 49 -13.61 -6.33 -16.36
N GLU A 50 -13.88 -5.38 -17.27
CA GLU A 50 -15.20 -5.14 -17.82
C GLU A 50 -15.20 -5.45 -19.33
N GLU A 51 -16.00 -6.43 -19.73
CA GLU A 51 -16.27 -6.74 -21.14
C GLU A 51 -17.64 -6.22 -21.53
N ARG A 52 -17.73 -5.53 -22.68
CA ARG A 52 -19.00 -5.03 -23.23
C ARG A 52 -19.40 -5.85 -24.45
N GLU A 53 -20.51 -6.56 -24.34
CA GLU A 53 -21.15 -7.27 -25.46
C GLU A 53 -22.49 -6.57 -25.78
N GLY A 54 -22.43 -5.58 -26.68
CA GLY A 54 -23.58 -4.75 -27.05
C GLY A 54 -24.08 -3.94 -25.85
N LYS A 55 -25.24 -4.31 -25.29
CA LYS A 55 -25.83 -3.66 -24.09
C LYS A 55 -25.51 -4.37 -22.78
N LYS A 56 -24.92 -5.57 -22.83
CA LYS A 56 -24.58 -6.33 -21.62
C LYS A 56 -23.14 -6.03 -21.21
N VAL A 57 -22.94 -5.76 -19.93
CA VAL A 57 -21.62 -5.58 -19.32
C VAL A 57 -21.35 -6.79 -18.44
N LYS A 58 -20.25 -7.50 -18.71
CA LYS A 58 -19.77 -8.61 -17.88
C LYS A 58 -18.62 -8.09 -17.04
N LEU A 59 -18.79 -8.14 -15.72
CA LEU A 59 -17.78 -7.73 -14.75
C LEU A 59 -17.16 -8.98 -14.12
N GLN A 60 -15.84 -9.13 -14.27
CA GLN A 60 -15.05 -10.07 -13.50
C GLN A 60 -14.32 -9.29 -12.41
N GLU A 61 -14.51 -9.62 -11.13
CA GLU A 61 -13.88 -8.90 -10.02
C GLU A 61 -13.31 -9.83 -8.93
N TYR A 62 -12.18 -9.42 -8.35
CA TYR A 62 -11.57 -10.08 -7.21
C TYR A 62 -11.00 -9.04 -6.25
N TYR A 63 -11.27 -9.22 -4.96
CA TYR A 63 -10.60 -8.47 -3.91
C TYR A 63 -9.27 -9.16 -3.59
N LEU A 64 -8.18 -8.41 -3.66
CA LEU A 64 -6.82 -8.91 -3.45
C LEU A 64 -6.37 -8.75 -1.99
N GLY A 65 -7.19 -8.09 -1.19
CA GLY A 65 -6.98 -7.86 0.23
C GLY A 65 -7.95 -6.79 0.70
N ARG A 66 -8.29 -6.84 1.98
CA ARG A 66 -9.13 -5.91 2.71
C ARG A 66 -8.41 -5.50 3.98
N LEU A 67 -8.80 -4.35 4.51
CA LEU A 67 -8.36 -3.83 5.79
C LEU A 67 -9.62 -3.38 6.52
N ASP A 68 -9.96 -4.08 7.59
CA ASP A 68 -11.03 -3.69 8.49
C ASP A 68 -10.51 -2.89 9.69
N ASN A 69 -11.42 -2.40 10.53
CA ASN A 69 -11.06 -1.62 11.72
C ASN A 69 -10.19 -2.42 12.71
N THR A 70 -10.37 -3.73 12.79
CA THR A 70 -9.61 -4.61 13.67
C THR A 70 -8.16 -4.73 13.18
N GLN A 71 -7.97 -4.94 11.88
CA GLN A 71 -6.67 -5.01 11.23
C GLN A 71 -5.96 -3.65 11.29
N PHE A 72 -6.70 -2.55 11.08
CA PHE A 72 -6.16 -1.20 11.22
C PHE A 72 -5.66 -0.91 12.64
N GLY A 73 -6.42 -1.30 13.66
CA GLY A 73 -6.00 -1.16 15.06
C GLY A 73 -4.75 -1.99 15.42
N LYS A 74 -4.61 -3.20 14.83
CA LYS A 74 -3.40 -4.02 14.98
C LYS A 74 -2.19 -3.38 14.31
N LEU A 75 -2.37 -2.87 13.09
CA LEU A 75 -1.33 -2.16 12.34
C LEU A 75 -0.80 -0.96 13.13
N GLY A 76 -1.67 -0.15 13.74
CA GLY A 76 -1.24 0.98 14.57
C GLY A 76 -0.28 0.57 15.68
N LYS A 77 -0.64 -0.48 16.44
CA LYS A 77 0.21 -1.02 17.52
C LYS A 77 1.52 -1.61 17.01
N GLU A 78 1.49 -2.30 15.88
CA GLU A 78 2.69 -2.86 15.26
C GLU A 78 3.64 -1.74 14.86
N LEU A 79 3.14 -0.70 14.19
CA LEU A 79 3.95 0.43 13.75
C LEU A 79 4.50 1.27 14.90
N GLU A 80 3.78 1.42 16.01
CA GLU A 80 4.31 2.05 17.24
C GLU A 80 5.54 1.31 17.78
N TYR A 81 5.55 -0.03 17.73
CA TYR A 81 6.72 -0.82 18.12
C TYR A 81 7.89 -0.68 17.13
N LEU A 82 7.56 -0.56 15.84
CA LEU A 82 8.55 -0.42 14.77
C LEU A 82 9.18 0.98 14.68
N ASP A 83 8.56 1.99 15.27
CA ASP A 83 9.04 3.39 15.19
C ASP A 83 10.42 3.58 15.84
N ASN A 84 10.78 2.72 16.79
CA ASN A 84 12.11 2.72 17.42
C ASN A 84 13.23 2.11 16.56
N ARG A 85 12.93 1.60 15.35
CA ARG A 85 13.97 1.06 14.45
C ARG A 85 14.91 2.15 13.95
N ALA A 86 16.18 1.79 13.84
CA ALA A 86 17.18 2.61 13.18
C ALA A 86 16.83 2.76 11.68
N VAL A 87 17.25 3.87 11.08
CA VAL A 87 17.01 4.13 9.64
C VAL A 87 17.64 3.04 8.77
N GLU A 88 18.80 2.51 9.18
CA GLU A 88 19.53 1.45 8.48
C GLU A 88 18.77 0.11 8.44
N ASP A 89 17.87 -0.12 9.41
CA ASP A 89 17.07 -1.34 9.53
C ASP A 89 15.69 -1.23 8.83
N MET A 90 15.39 -0.07 8.24
CA MET A 90 14.12 0.14 7.56
C MET A 90 14.08 -0.64 6.25
N PRO A 91 12.97 -1.33 5.97
CA PRO A 91 12.84 -2.07 4.72
C PRO A 91 12.73 -1.09 3.54
N VAL A 92 13.44 -1.41 2.45
CA VAL A 92 13.54 -0.54 1.26
C VAL A 92 12.98 -1.20 0.00
N LYS A 93 12.47 -0.36 -0.90
CA LYS A 93 11.99 -0.74 -2.22
C LYS A 93 12.74 0.04 -3.28
N LYS A 94 13.15 -0.64 -4.35
CA LYS A 94 13.82 0.01 -5.48
C LYS A 94 12.79 0.74 -6.36
N ILE A 95 12.83 2.06 -6.38
CA ILE A 95 12.00 2.96 -7.21
C ILE A 95 12.95 3.76 -8.11
N ASP A 96 12.76 3.71 -9.43
CA ASP A 96 13.60 4.43 -10.41
C ASP A 96 15.13 4.26 -10.21
N GLY A 97 15.56 3.07 -9.73
CA GLY A 97 16.97 2.78 -9.48
C GLY A 97 17.45 3.05 -8.05
N LEU A 98 16.67 3.76 -7.23
CA LEU A 98 17.02 4.17 -5.86
C LEU A 98 16.32 3.29 -4.82
N ASN A 99 17.02 2.95 -3.74
CA ASN A 99 16.43 2.25 -2.60
C ASN A 99 15.71 3.25 -1.70
N MET A 100 14.38 3.18 -1.66
CA MET A 100 13.52 4.08 -0.91
C MET A 100 12.85 3.33 0.26
N PRO A 101 12.88 3.85 1.49
CA PRO A 101 12.16 3.27 2.61
C PRO A 101 10.65 3.24 2.36
N TYR A 102 9.95 2.26 2.94
CA TYR A 102 8.50 2.14 2.78
C TYR A 102 7.76 1.75 4.05
N LEU A 103 6.53 2.25 4.17
CA LEU A 103 5.59 1.79 5.18
C LEU A 103 4.75 0.65 4.60
N GLN A 104 4.74 -0.51 5.24
CA GLN A 104 3.98 -1.68 4.79
C GLN A 104 2.64 -1.80 5.51
N LEU A 105 1.58 -1.98 4.73
CA LEU A 105 0.25 -2.35 5.17
C LEU A 105 -0.08 -3.74 4.65
N ASN A 106 -0.35 -4.68 5.55
CA ASN A 106 -0.83 -6.01 5.18
C ASN A 106 -2.36 -6.00 5.10
N MET A 107 -2.91 -6.37 3.95
CA MET A 107 -4.35 -6.42 3.69
C MET A 107 -4.74 -7.86 3.38
N SER A 108 -5.56 -8.49 4.23
CA SER A 108 -5.94 -9.90 4.14
C SER A 108 -7.40 -10.08 3.75
N ASP A 109 -7.92 -11.32 3.76
CA ASP A 109 -9.35 -11.60 3.61
C ASP A 109 -9.95 -11.10 2.27
N GLY A 110 -9.16 -11.18 1.20
CA GLY A 110 -9.63 -10.99 -0.16
C GLY A 110 -10.52 -12.14 -0.65
N THR A 111 -10.90 -12.08 -1.93
CA THR A 111 -11.65 -13.16 -2.58
C THR A 111 -10.86 -14.46 -2.54
N GLU A 112 -11.56 -15.58 -2.32
CA GLU A 112 -10.96 -16.91 -2.27
C GLU A 112 -10.29 -17.30 -3.58
N CYS A 113 -9.06 -17.78 -3.47
CA CYS A 113 -8.25 -18.23 -4.58
C CYS A 113 -8.72 -19.61 -5.04
N ASP A 114 -9.13 -19.69 -6.29
CA ASP A 114 -9.52 -20.91 -7.00
C ASP A 114 -8.37 -21.93 -7.13
N LEU A 115 -7.12 -21.46 -7.13
CA LEU A 115 -5.95 -22.31 -7.30
C LEU A 115 -5.49 -23.01 -6.02
N ASN A 116 -5.73 -22.41 -4.85
CA ASN A 116 -5.19 -22.92 -3.58
C ASN A 116 -6.18 -22.87 -2.40
N GLY A 117 -7.40 -22.37 -2.61
CA GLY A 117 -8.46 -22.26 -1.60
C GLY A 117 -8.22 -21.17 -0.53
N LYS A 118 -7.09 -20.48 -0.54
CA LYS A 118 -6.77 -19.44 0.45
C LYS A 118 -7.37 -18.09 0.06
N LYS A 119 -7.62 -17.22 1.04
CA LYS A 119 -8.02 -15.83 0.77
C LYS A 119 -6.83 -15.07 0.18
N ARG A 120 -7.07 -14.31 -0.89
CA ARG A 120 -6.07 -13.41 -1.48
C ARG A 120 -5.62 -12.38 -0.44
N MET A 121 -4.34 -12.03 -0.47
CA MET A 121 -3.77 -11.00 0.40
C MET A 121 -2.81 -10.08 -0.36
N THR A 122 -2.64 -8.85 0.13
CA THR A 122 -1.79 -7.84 -0.49
C THR A 122 -0.89 -7.17 0.54
N LYS A 123 0.40 -7.02 0.22
CA LYS A 123 1.31 -6.09 0.90
C LYS A 123 1.29 -4.75 0.16
N ALA A 124 0.69 -3.73 0.78
CA ALA A 124 0.67 -2.37 0.25
C ALA A 124 1.83 -1.56 0.83
N LEU A 125 2.78 -1.21 -0.03
CA LEU A 125 4.00 -0.47 0.31
C LEU A 125 3.81 1.00 -0.05
N TYR A 126 3.75 1.87 0.95
CA TYR A 126 3.71 3.32 0.75
C TYR A 126 5.13 3.88 0.78
N VAL A 127 5.53 4.56 -0.28
CA VAL A 127 6.86 5.16 -0.45
C VAL A 127 6.73 6.66 -0.58
N CYS A 128 7.63 7.43 0.05
CA CYS A 128 7.72 8.87 -0.17
C CYS A 128 8.04 9.17 -1.64
N TYR A 129 7.22 10.02 -2.26
CA TYR A 129 7.55 10.64 -3.55
C TYR A 129 6.81 11.97 -3.71
N LEU A 130 7.55 13.08 -3.79
CA LEU A 130 6.96 14.43 -3.78
C LEU A 130 6.11 14.76 -5.02
N HIS A 131 6.46 14.20 -6.17
CA HIS A 131 5.84 14.58 -7.45
C HIS A 131 4.64 13.70 -7.87
N ARG A 132 4.29 12.67 -7.10
CA ARG A 132 3.16 11.76 -7.40
C ARG A 132 2.13 11.84 -6.29
N LYS A 133 0.85 11.93 -6.64
CA LYS A 133 -0.24 12.06 -5.67
C LYS A 133 -0.94 10.72 -5.49
N HIS A 134 -0.42 9.91 -4.56
CA HIS A 134 -0.99 8.62 -4.16
C HIS A 134 -1.08 7.60 -5.31
N GLU A 135 -0.16 7.68 -6.26
CA GLU A 135 -0.18 6.87 -7.49
C GLU A 135 0.24 5.42 -7.24
N VAL A 136 -0.40 4.47 -7.91
CA VAL A 136 0.04 3.07 -7.92
C VAL A 136 1.21 2.91 -8.90
N TYR A 137 2.43 2.84 -8.38
CA TYR A 137 3.66 2.69 -9.17
C TYR A 137 3.83 1.29 -9.76
N SER A 138 3.45 0.26 -9.01
CA SER A 138 3.47 -1.11 -9.50
C SER A 138 2.52 -1.98 -8.70
N ILE A 139 1.96 -2.99 -9.34
CA ILE A 139 1.27 -4.09 -8.70
C ILE A 139 1.78 -5.39 -9.31
N LYS A 140 2.03 -6.40 -8.49
CA LYS A 140 2.47 -7.71 -8.98
C LYS A 140 1.99 -8.83 -8.07
N GLU A 141 1.74 -9.98 -8.67
CA GLU A 141 1.53 -11.23 -7.96
C GLU A 141 2.90 -11.84 -7.63
N THR A 142 3.29 -11.80 -6.36
CA THR A 142 4.59 -12.30 -5.90
C THR A 142 4.62 -13.79 -5.68
N SER A 143 3.46 -14.37 -5.37
CA SER A 143 3.20 -15.80 -5.28
C SER A 143 1.72 -16.03 -5.55
N THR A 144 1.28 -17.27 -5.76
CA THR A 144 -0.12 -17.56 -6.11
C THR A 144 -1.10 -16.90 -5.13
N CYS A 145 -1.88 -15.95 -5.63
CA CYS A 145 -2.87 -15.17 -4.89
C CYS A 145 -2.32 -14.28 -3.77
N GLU A 146 -1.02 -13.98 -3.77
CA GLU A 146 -0.39 -12.99 -2.90
C GLU A 146 0.22 -11.86 -3.73
N TYR A 147 -0.18 -10.63 -3.41
CA TYR A 147 0.14 -9.46 -4.20
C TYR A 147 1.02 -8.49 -3.43
N GLU A 148 1.81 -7.72 -4.16
CA GLU A 148 2.54 -6.57 -3.65
C GLU A 148 2.16 -5.36 -4.50
N VAL A 149 1.70 -4.30 -3.84
CA VAL A 149 1.37 -3.02 -4.48
C VAL A 149 2.26 -1.93 -3.91
N VAL A 150 2.83 -1.11 -4.77
CA VAL A 150 3.64 0.05 -4.39
C VAL A 150 2.86 1.32 -4.70
N VAL A 151 2.66 2.15 -3.69
CA VAL A 151 1.96 3.42 -3.75
C VAL A 151 2.93 4.56 -3.46
N LEU A 152 3.05 5.51 -4.38
CA LEU A 152 3.86 6.71 -4.20
C LEU A 152 3.02 7.81 -3.60
N SER A 153 3.38 8.26 -2.39
CA SER A 153 2.60 9.23 -1.62
C SER A 153 3.49 10.37 -1.13
N PRO A 154 3.11 11.65 -1.34
CA PRO A 154 3.89 12.78 -0.88
C PRO A 154 3.70 13.00 0.63
N LEU A 155 2.63 12.45 1.21
CA LEU A 155 2.32 12.60 2.64
C LEU A 155 3.43 11.99 3.53
N LEU A 156 4.02 10.87 3.09
CA LEU A 156 5.02 10.15 3.85
C LEU A 156 6.37 10.89 3.90
N CYS A 157 6.63 11.77 2.92
CA CYS A 157 7.87 12.57 2.82
C CYS A 157 8.05 13.60 3.94
N GLN A 158 7.03 13.82 4.77
CA GLN A 158 7.14 14.68 5.95
C GLN A 158 7.93 13.99 7.08
N HIS A 159 8.07 12.66 7.02
CA HIS A 159 8.79 11.90 8.01
C HIS A 159 10.27 11.76 7.64
N PRO A 160 11.22 12.09 8.52
CA PRO A 160 12.65 12.11 8.17
C PRO A 160 13.24 10.74 7.82
N LYS A 161 12.55 9.64 8.18
CA LYS A 161 12.97 8.26 7.86
C LYS A 161 12.50 7.75 6.49
N TYR A 162 11.66 8.49 5.75
CA TYR A 162 11.03 8.04 4.50
C TYR A 162 11.22 9.04 3.36
#